data_AF-A0A0B7G530-F1
#
_entry.id   AF-A0A0B7G530-F1
#
_cell.length_a   1.000
_cell.length_b   1.000
_cell.length_c   1.000
_cell.angle_alpha   90.00
_cell.angle_beta   90.00
_cell.angle_gamma   90.00
#
_symmetry.space_group_name_H-M   'P 1'
#
loop_
_entity.id
_entity.type
_entity.pdbx_description
1 polymer ?
#
loop_
_entity_poly.entity_id
_entity_poly.type
_entity_poly.pdbx_seq_one_letter_code
_entity_poly.pdbx_strand_id
1 'polypeptide(L)'
;MPNLYGSMVALRGLLRPGLLVPAIKVNTISRLDFTALKQAGYTGVVFDRDNCLTVPHSDILVPELTDAWTRCKATFGRENLLVVSNSAGTTDDPLGIQAESLAHNLGVPVFRHRRKKPACGNEIIQYFRLKQAASIPKPSKTTPSFIQNETSSSSSLNDPLDLTTDLHPISPKPETRVVVSPKVTGEPRLLIIGDRLLTDILLATTLPSPNDHLSIWTTHLWRTPDLPIIRFIEQSMLRLVLWHRNQTFRNGVVEERARGETWLGQEGWIWWMRRWALAIVRRGERVPPEPVALPANPLAKFVLPVPIAVAWRPTTYLGWAWYYSKIFAKSAGKGSWVVLVWTWIGVRGAVTKSWSLGVRKIQEVRARRTIKTIVAQPAEARSS
;
A
#
# COMPACT_ATOMS: atom_id res chain seq x y z
N MET A 1 22.94 23.31 -0.86
CA MET A 1 21.68 23.95 -1.34
C MET A 1 20.52 23.18 -0.73
N PRO A 2 19.57 23.83 -0.02
CA PRO A 2 18.37 23.13 0.41
C PRO A 2 17.67 22.52 -0.82
N ASN A 3 17.02 21.37 -0.65
CA ASN A 3 16.39 20.58 -1.71
C ASN A 3 15.15 21.30 -2.31
N LEU A 4 15.36 22.45 -2.95
CA LEU A 4 14.32 23.33 -3.47
C LEU A 4 13.40 22.57 -4.43
N TYR A 5 13.97 21.75 -5.31
CA TYR A 5 13.23 20.92 -6.25
C TYR A 5 12.36 19.87 -5.53
N GLY A 6 12.90 19.16 -4.54
CA GLY A 6 12.11 18.22 -3.75
C GLY A 6 10.98 18.90 -2.99
N SER A 7 11.22 20.07 -2.41
CA SER A 7 10.21 20.88 -1.73
C SER A 7 9.13 21.40 -2.69
N MET A 8 9.49 21.83 -3.90
CA MET A 8 8.53 22.25 -4.92
C MET A 8 7.64 21.10 -5.40
N VAL A 9 8.21 19.91 -5.62
CA VAL A 9 7.44 18.72 -6.00
C VAL A 9 6.55 18.27 -4.83
N ALA A 10 7.05 18.27 -3.59
CA ALA A 10 6.26 17.99 -2.41
C ALA A 10 5.11 19.01 -2.23
N LEU A 11 5.35 20.30 -2.47
CA LEU A 11 4.33 21.34 -2.48
C LEU A 11 3.27 21.09 -3.56
N ARG A 12 3.67 20.62 -4.76
CA ARG A 12 2.72 20.16 -5.77
C ARG A 12 1.87 19.00 -5.26
N GLY A 13 2.44 18.06 -4.50
CA GLY A 13 1.71 17.00 -3.80
C GLY A 13 0.71 17.56 -2.78
N LEU A 14 1.08 18.63 -2.08
CA LEU A 14 0.20 19.34 -1.14
C LEU A 14 -0.99 19.99 -1.86
N LEU A 15 -0.73 20.68 -2.97
CA LEU A 15 -1.74 21.38 -3.78
C LEU A 15 -2.60 20.42 -4.62
N ARG A 16 -2.08 19.24 -4.96
CA ARG A 16 -2.78 18.18 -5.70
C ARG A 16 -2.67 16.87 -4.93
N PRO A 17 -3.42 16.73 -3.82
CA PRO A 17 -3.28 15.59 -2.92
C PRO A 17 -3.71 14.26 -3.57
N GLY A 18 -4.42 14.32 -4.70
CA GLY A 18 -4.68 13.17 -5.58
C GLY A 18 -3.44 12.40 -6.03
N LEU A 19 -2.26 13.02 -6.04
CA LEU A 19 -0.98 12.41 -6.38
C LEU A 19 -0.40 11.54 -5.24
N LEU A 20 -0.93 11.69 -4.02
CA LEU A 20 -0.48 10.94 -2.84
C LEU A 20 -1.22 9.62 -2.66
N VAL A 21 -2.13 9.27 -3.58
CA VAL A 21 -2.90 8.02 -3.51
C VAL A 21 -2.04 6.87 -4.04
N PRO A 22 -1.57 5.94 -3.20
CA PRO A 22 -0.83 4.80 -3.69
C PRO A 22 -1.76 3.80 -4.38
N ALA A 23 -1.24 3.10 -5.38
CA ALA A 23 -1.99 2.04 -6.06
C ALA A 23 -2.21 0.83 -5.15
N ILE A 24 -1.19 0.49 -4.37
CA ILE A 24 -1.23 -0.61 -3.39
C ILE A 24 -0.77 -0.11 -2.03
N LYS A 25 -1.42 -0.59 -0.97
CA LYS A 25 -1.08 -0.39 0.43
C LYS A 25 -0.84 -1.75 1.09
N VAL A 26 0.37 -2.00 1.57
CA VAL A 26 0.73 -3.23 2.29
C VAL A 26 1.41 -2.91 3.61
N ASN A 27 1.45 -3.89 4.52
CA ASN A 27 2.18 -3.68 5.77
C ASN A 27 3.69 -3.65 5.52
N THR A 28 4.22 -4.71 4.90
CA THR A 28 5.62 -4.86 4.51
C THR A 28 5.71 -5.49 3.12
N ILE A 29 6.90 -5.48 2.53
CA ILE A 29 7.16 -6.10 1.23
C ILE A 29 6.91 -7.62 1.23
N SER A 30 6.87 -8.27 2.39
CA SER A 30 6.60 -9.70 2.53
C SER A 30 5.20 -10.11 2.06
N ARG A 31 4.28 -9.15 1.98
CA ARG A 31 2.91 -9.33 1.46
C ARG A 31 2.82 -9.27 -0.06
N LEU A 32 3.89 -8.93 -0.76
CA LEU A 32 3.85 -8.76 -2.20
C LEU A 32 4.10 -10.08 -2.93
N ASP A 33 3.34 -10.31 -4.00
CA ASP A 33 3.64 -11.35 -4.98
C ASP A 33 4.51 -10.79 -6.11
N PHE A 34 5.82 -10.87 -5.92
CA PHE A 34 6.78 -10.42 -6.92
C PHE A 34 6.66 -11.15 -8.26
N THR A 35 6.26 -12.44 -8.25
CA THR A 35 6.12 -13.24 -9.47
C THR A 35 4.93 -12.75 -10.28
N ALA A 36 3.78 -12.54 -9.64
CA ALA A 36 2.62 -11.95 -10.29
C ALA A 36 2.92 -10.54 -10.83
N LEU A 37 3.66 -9.72 -10.07
CA LEU A 37 4.06 -8.39 -10.52
C LEU A 37 4.97 -8.47 -11.77
N LYS A 38 5.95 -9.38 -11.79
CA LYS A 38 6.80 -9.58 -12.98
C LYS A 38 5.98 -10.04 -14.19
N GLN A 39 5.03 -10.98 -13.99
CA GLN A 39 4.12 -11.46 -15.03
C GLN A 39 3.17 -10.37 -15.54
N ALA A 40 2.80 -9.39 -14.70
CA ALA A 40 2.02 -8.22 -15.11
C ALA A 40 2.82 -7.22 -15.97
N GLY A 41 4.10 -7.50 -16.24
CA GLY A 41 4.95 -6.75 -17.16
C GLY A 41 5.77 -5.65 -16.49
N TYR A 42 5.88 -5.62 -15.16
CA TYR A 42 6.81 -4.72 -14.48
C TYR A 42 8.25 -5.20 -14.69
N THR A 43 9.11 -4.32 -15.18
CA THR A 43 10.47 -4.66 -15.60
C THR A 43 11.49 -4.45 -14.49
N GLY A 44 11.27 -3.50 -13.58
CA GLY A 44 12.18 -3.19 -12.48
C GLY A 44 11.50 -2.68 -11.21
N VAL A 45 12.25 -2.65 -10.12
CA VAL A 45 11.76 -2.29 -8.78
C VAL A 45 12.68 -1.28 -8.13
N VAL A 46 12.09 -0.22 -7.58
CA VAL A 46 12.75 0.85 -6.85
C VAL A 46 12.29 0.79 -5.41
N PHE A 47 13.22 0.64 -4.48
CA PHE A 47 12.95 0.59 -3.06
C PHE A 47 13.45 1.83 -2.34
N ASP A 48 12.64 2.36 -1.44
CA ASP A 48 13.15 3.18 -0.35
C ASP A 48 13.99 2.35 0.64
N ARG A 49 14.88 3.03 1.35
CA ARG A 49 15.77 2.45 2.37
C ARG A 49 15.10 2.44 3.74
N ASP A 50 15.02 3.61 4.37
CA ASP A 50 14.74 3.75 5.81
C ASP A 50 13.27 3.47 6.11
N ASN A 51 12.98 2.64 7.13
CA ASN A 51 11.62 2.18 7.43
C ASN A 51 10.91 1.40 6.31
N CYS A 52 11.60 1.10 5.21
CA CYS A 52 11.12 0.21 4.14
C CYS A 52 11.91 -1.11 4.15
N LEU A 53 13.21 -1.08 3.85
CA LEU A 53 14.10 -2.24 3.84
C LEU A 53 14.94 -2.37 5.11
N THR A 54 15.36 -1.24 5.69
CA THR A 54 16.25 -1.19 6.86
C THR A 54 15.58 -0.44 8.01
N VAL A 55 16.07 -0.68 9.23
CA VAL A 55 15.82 0.23 10.35
C VAL A 55 16.49 1.57 10.02
N PRO A 56 15.91 2.73 10.38
CA PRO A 56 16.56 4.03 10.16
C PRO A 56 17.99 4.07 10.70
N HIS A 57 18.90 4.60 9.89
CA HIS A 57 20.35 4.67 10.15
C HIS A 57 21.09 3.33 10.20
N SER A 58 20.43 2.23 9.81
CA SER A 58 21.07 0.93 9.58
C SER A 58 21.26 0.69 8.08
N ASP A 59 22.35 0.03 7.73
CA ASP A 59 22.63 -0.45 6.36
C ASP A 59 22.27 -1.93 6.18
N ILE A 60 21.73 -2.58 7.23
CA ILE A 60 21.42 -4.01 7.24
C ILE A 60 19.93 -4.20 6.99
N LEU A 61 19.60 -5.17 6.12
CA LEU A 61 18.24 -5.61 5.87
C LEU A 61 17.57 -6.02 7.18
N VAL A 62 16.32 -5.63 7.38
CA VAL A 62 15.54 -6.12 8.51
C VAL A 62 15.33 -7.64 8.39
N PRO A 63 15.67 -8.45 9.42
CA PRO A 63 15.64 -9.91 9.32
C PRO A 63 14.31 -10.49 8.83
N GLU A 64 13.19 -9.90 9.25
CA GLU A 64 11.82 -10.29 8.89
C GLU A 64 11.52 -10.13 7.39
N LEU A 65 12.36 -9.41 6.65
CA LEU A 65 12.23 -9.20 5.21
C LEU A 65 13.11 -10.15 4.39
N THR A 66 13.95 -10.99 5.00
CA THR A 66 14.95 -11.83 4.31
C THR A 66 14.33 -12.70 3.21
N ASP A 67 13.22 -13.38 3.50
CA ASP A 67 12.55 -14.26 2.54
C ASP A 67 11.91 -13.48 1.40
N ALA A 68 11.30 -12.34 1.71
CA ALA A 68 10.69 -11.47 0.72
C ALA A 68 11.74 -10.85 -0.20
N TRP A 69 12.86 -10.42 0.38
CA TRP A 69 13.99 -9.86 -0.34
C TRP A 69 14.65 -10.88 -1.27
N THR A 70 14.86 -12.10 -0.79
CA THR A 70 15.40 -13.20 -1.60
C THR A 70 14.47 -13.53 -2.77
N ARG A 71 13.16 -13.65 -2.53
CA ARG A 71 12.16 -13.87 -3.61
C ARG A 71 12.16 -12.72 -4.62
N CYS A 72 12.23 -11.48 -4.16
CA CYS A 72 12.30 -10.30 -5.03
C CYS A 72 13.54 -10.35 -5.94
N LYS A 73 14.73 -10.57 -5.36
CA LYS A 73 15.99 -10.73 -6.10
C LYS A 73 15.94 -11.86 -7.13
N ALA A 74 15.41 -13.02 -6.73
CA ALA A 74 15.25 -14.15 -7.64
C ALA A 74 14.29 -13.87 -8.80
N THR A 75 13.22 -13.11 -8.54
CA THR A 75 12.18 -12.83 -9.55
C THR A 75 12.59 -11.75 -10.54
N PHE A 76 13.16 -10.65 -10.06
CA PHE A 76 13.49 -9.50 -10.90
C PHE A 76 14.92 -9.54 -11.42
N GLY A 77 15.84 -10.25 -10.75
CA GLY A 77 17.27 -10.15 -11.02
C GLY A 77 17.87 -8.90 -10.37
N ARG A 78 19.13 -9.00 -9.92
CA ARG A 78 19.82 -7.93 -9.18
C ARG A 78 19.89 -6.63 -9.96
N GLU A 79 20.06 -6.73 -11.27
CA GLU A 79 20.21 -5.63 -12.22
C GLU A 79 18.92 -4.83 -12.45
N ASN A 80 17.76 -5.40 -12.11
CA ASN A 80 16.47 -4.73 -12.23
C ASN A 80 15.94 -4.22 -10.89
N LEU A 81 16.77 -4.28 -9.83
CA LEU A 81 16.47 -3.72 -8.52
C LEU A 81 17.33 -2.49 -8.27
N LEU A 82 16.75 -1.46 -7.66
CA LEU A 82 17.45 -0.22 -7.32
C LEU A 82 16.99 0.29 -5.98
N VAL A 83 17.92 0.64 -5.09
CA VAL A 83 17.61 1.30 -3.82
C VAL A 83 17.83 2.80 -3.96
N VAL A 84 16.86 3.62 -3.52
CA VAL A 84 16.92 5.09 -3.61
C VAL A 84 16.67 5.68 -2.23
N SER A 85 17.67 6.36 -1.68
CA SER A 85 17.64 6.98 -0.35
C SER A 85 17.79 8.49 -0.44
N ASN A 86 17.24 9.22 0.53
CA ASN A 86 17.45 10.67 0.64
C ASN A 86 18.75 11.04 1.39
N SER A 87 19.45 10.05 1.96
CA SER A 87 20.73 10.20 2.65
C SER A 87 21.86 9.55 1.85
N ALA A 88 21.77 8.24 1.59
CA ALA A 88 22.80 7.49 0.87
C ALA A 88 22.79 7.78 -0.63
N GLY A 89 23.97 7.98 -1.23
CA GLY A 89 24.11 8.26 -2.67
C GLY A 89 23.69 9.67 -3.08
N THR A 90 23.55 10.58 -2.12
CA THR A 90 23.16 11.98 -2.33
C THR A 90 24.29 12.94 -1.96
N THR A 91 24.03 14.24 -1.99
CA THR A 91 24.98 15.26 -1.48
C THR A 91 25.32 15.10 0.00
N ASP A 92 24.48 14.37 0.77
CA ASP A 92 24.73 14.06 2.17
C ASP A 92 25.73 12.90 2.35
N ASP A 93 26.05 12.20 1.26
CA ASP A 93 27.02 11.10 1.17
C ASP A 93 28.08 11.43 0.11
N PRO A 94 28.91 12.48 0.33
CA PRO A 94 29.80 13.02 -0.70
C PRO A 94 30.86 12.02 -1.16
N LEU A 95 31.26 11.09 -0.29
CA LEU A 95 32.22 10.03 -0.59
C LEU A 95 31.54 8.75 -1.10
N GLY A 96 30.20 8.68 -1.10
CA GLY A 96 29.44 7.51 -1.54
C GLY A 96 29.62 6.28 -0.64
N ILE A 97 30.14 6.45 0.57
CA ILE A 97 30.46 5.35 1.51
C ILE A 97 29.18 4.69 2.00
N GLN A 98 28.16 5.49 2.34
CA GLN A 98 26.88 4.93 2.77
C GLN A 98 26.20 4.18 1.63
N ALA A 99 26.24 4.73 0.41
CA ALA A 99 25.72 4.04 -0.76
C ALA A 99 26.43 2.70 -1.01
N GLU A 100 27.75 2.65 -0.86
CA GLU A 100 28.53 1.43 -1.09
C GLU A 100 28.29 0.38 0.00
N SER A 101 28.31 0.79 1.28
CA SER A 101 27.97 -0.08 2.42
C SER A 101 26.57 -0.69 2.26
N LEU A 102 25.58 0.13 1.93
CA LEU A 102 24.21 -0.31 1.72
C LEU A 102 24.09 -1.23 0.50
N ALA A 103 24.78 -0.92 -0.61
CA ALA A 103 24.78 -1.76 -1.80
C ALA A 103 25.39 -3.14 -1.54
N HIS A 104 26.49 -3.18 -0.77
CA HIS A 104 27.14 -4.41 -0.33
C HIS A 104 26.19 -5.26 0.53
N ASN A 105 25.60 -4.67 1.57
CA ASN A 105 24.78 -5.39 2.54
C ASN A 105 23.44 -5.88 1.96
N LEU A 106 22.81 -5.09 1.08
CA LEU A 106 21.56 -5.50 0.43
C LEU A 106 21.79 -6.36 -0.81
N GLY A 107 23.00 -6.34 -1.36
CA GLY A 107 23.39 -7.05 -2.57
C GLY A 107 22.72 -6.51 -3.84
N VAL A 108 22.35 -5.23 -3.87
CA VAL A 108 21.70 -4.54 -5.01
C VAL A 108 22.28 -3.14 -5.16
N PRO A 109 22.25 -2.53 -6.37
CA PRO A 109 22.78 -1.18 -6.53
C PRO A 109 21.96 -0.14 -5.76
N VAL A 110 22.66 0.81 -5.16
CA VAL A 110 22.10 2.04 -4.57
C VAL A 110 22.26 3.16 -5.57
N PHE A 111 21.19 3.91 -5.81
CA PHE A 111 21.18 4.98 -6.79
C PHE A 111 21.98 6.17 -6.29
N ARG A 112 22.92 6.64 -7.12
CA ARG A 112 23.68 7.87 -6.86
C ARG A 112 23.02 9.00 -7.65
N HIS A 113 22.49 10.00 -6.95
CA HIS A 113 21.69 11.06 -7.56
C HIS A 113 21.91 12.42 -6.90
N ARG A 114 21.82 13.48 -7.71
CA ARG A 114 22.06 14.85 -7.22
C ARG A 114 20.82 15.44 -6.57
N ARG A 115 19.65 15.15 -7.12
CA ARG A 115 18.36 15.62 -6.60
C ARG A 115 17.79 14.58 -5.68
N LYS A 116 17.37 14.94 -4.48
CA LYS A 116 16.72 13.97 -3.57
C LYS A 116 15.30 13.65 -4.03
N LYS A 117 14.72 12.55 -3.52
CA LYS A 117 13.31 12.23 -3.74
C LYS A 117 12.44 13.38 -3.23
N PRO A 118 11.31 13.68 -3.90
CA PRO A 118 10.75 13.02 -5.09
C PRO A 118 11.30 13.53 -6.44
N ALA A 119 12.32 14.40 -6.47
CA ALA A 119 12.74 15.11 -7.69
C ALA A 119 13.68 14.31 -8.63
N CYS A 120 14.09 13.10 -8.27
CA CYS A 120 15.02 12.26 -9.03
C CYS A 120 14.37 11.33 -10.07
N GLY A 121 13.06 11.46 -10.32
CA GLY A 121 12.31 10.52 -11.16
C GLY A 121 12.87 10.31 -12.57
N ASN A 122 13.25 11.39 -13.26
CA ASN A 122 13.84 11.31 -14.60
C ASN A 122 15.17 10.56 -14.62
N GLU A 123 16.02 10.78 -13.60
CA GLU A 123 17.32 10.12 -13.48
C GLU A 123 17.14 8.60 -13.27
N ILE A 124 16.12 8.19 -12.52
CA ILE A 124 15.76 6.77 -12.30
C ILE A 124 15.31 6.12 -13.61
N ILE A 125 14.42 6.74 -14.38
CA ILE A 125 13.97 6.19 -15.66
C ILE A 125 15.14 6.04 -16.63
N GLN A 126 15.99 7.07 -16.71
CA GLN A 126 17.19 7.02 -17.55
C GLN A 126 18.13 5.89 -17.13
N TYR A 127 18.31 5.66 -15.82
CA TYR A 127 19.10 4.54 -15.32
C TYR A 127 18.58 3.20 -15.86
N PHE A 128 17.28 2.94 -15.76
CA PHE A 128 16.69 1.70 -16.26
C PHE A 128 16.72 1.58 -17.79
N ARG A 129 16.52 2.68 -18.52
CA ARG A 129 16.66 2.70 -19.99
C ARG A 129 18.06 2.31 -20.44
N LEU A 130 19.08 2.90 -19.82
CA LEU A 130 20.48 2.59 -20.15
C LEU A 130 20.83 1.13 -19.82
N LYS A 131 20.30 0.60 -18.71
CA LYS A 131 20.46 -0.82 -18.36
C LYS A 131 19.80 -1.76 -19.36
N GLN A 132 18.59 -1.45 -19.81
CA GLN A 132 17.90 -2.23 -20.85
C GLN A 132 18.63 -2.15 -22.20
N ALA A 133 19.12 -0.97 -22.59
CA ALA A 133 19.89 -0.82 -23.82
C ALA A 133 21.20 -1.63 -23.79
N ALA A 134 21.85 -1.71 -22.63
CA ALA A 134 23.08 -2.48 -22.45
C ALA A 134 22.86 -4.01 -22.42
N SER A 135 21.65 -4.49 -22.13
CA SER A 135 21.33 -5.92 -22.13
C SER A 135 20.96 -6.47 -23.51
N ILE A 136 20.73 -5.60 -24.50
CA ILE A 136 20.52 -6.01 -25.90
C ILE A 136 21.89 -6.40 -26.49
N PRO A 137 22.06 -7.66 -26.96
CA PRO A 137 23.29 -8.06 -27.65
C PRO A 137 23.52 -7.13 -28.85
N LYS A 138 24.68 -6.48 -28.90
CA LYS A 138 25.08 -5.74 -30.11
C LYS A 138 25.11 -6.73 -31.27
N PRO A 139 24.51 -6.42 -32.44
CA PRO A 139 24.67 -7.27 -33.61
C PRO A 139 26.18 -7.38 -33.89
N SER A 140 26.69 -8.60 -33.87
CA SER A 140 28.06 -8.90 -34.26
C SER A 140 28.27 -8.30 -35.64
N LYS A 141 29.23 -7.39 -35.77
CA LYS A 141 29.75 -6.99 -37.07
C LYS A 141 30.38 -8.24 -37.68
N THR A 142 29.65 -8.93 -38.54
CA THR A 142 30.22 -9.96 -39.40
C THR A 142 31.11 -9.23 -40.40
N THR A 143 32.39 -9.11 -40.05
CA THR A 143 33.44 -8.81 -41.03
C THR A 143 33.44 -9.98 -42.02
N PRO A 144 33.22 -9.77 -43.33
CA PRO A 144 33.37 -10.85 -44.29
C PRO A 144 34.87 -11.18 -44.36
N SER A 145 35.27 -12.28 -43.72
CA SER A 145 36.58 -12.88 -43.93
C SER A 145 36.65 -13.33 -45.38
N PHE A 146 37.58 -12.71 -46.12
CA PHE A 146 38.03 -13.17 -47.42
C PHE A 146 38.36 -14.67 -47.35
N ILE A 147 37.69 -15.46 -48.19
CA ILE A 147 38.11 -16.83 -48.49
C ILE A 147 39.34 -16.71 -49.39
N GLN A 148 40.53 -16.97 -48.84
CA GLN A 148 41.68 -17.33 -49.66
C GLN A 148 41.54 -18.81 -50.00
N ASN A 149 41.23 -19.08 -51.27
CA ASN A 149 41.37 -20.41 -51.86
C ASN A 149 42.86 -20.71 -51.99
N GLU A 150 43.39 -21.60 -51.14
CA GLU A 150 44.66 -22.27 -51.41
C GLU A 150 44.39 -23.49 -52.30
N THR A 151 44.75 -23.37 -53.58
CA THR A 151 44.90 -24.49 -54.50
C THR A 151 46.29 -25.12 -54.35
N SER A 152 46.30 -26.44 -54.25
CA SER A 152 47.43 -27.33 -54.04
C SER A 152 48.16 -27.73 -55.34
N SER A 153 49.49 -27.91 -55.24
CA SER A 153 50.34 -28.84 -56.01
C SER A 153 51.72 -28.82 -55.33
N SER A 154 52.44 -29.89 -54.97
CA SER A 154 52.56 -31.24 -55.54
C SER A 154 53.38 -32.15 -54.60
N SER A 155 53.25 -33.48 -54.79
CA SER A 155 54.22 -34.58 -54.51
C SER A 155 54.65 -34.83 -53.04
N SER A 156 54.72 -36.04 -52.47
CA SER A 156 54.78 -37.41 -53.01
C SER A 156 54.60 -38.46 -51.88
N LEU A 157 53.98 -39.60 -52.24
CA LEU A 157 54.26 -41.00 -51.85
C LEU A 157 54.91 -41.30 -50.48
N ASN A 158 54.17 -41.97 -49.58
CA ASN A 158 54.32 -43.43 -49.31
C ASN A 158 53.48 -43.91 -48.11
N ASP A 159 52.98 -45.13 -48.28
CA ASP A 159 52.59 -46.15 -47.30
C ASP A 159 51.13 -46.31 -46.79
N PRO A 160 50.68 -47.58 -46.60
CA PRO A 160 49.32 -48.01 -46.90
C PRO A 160 48.57 -48.65 -45.71
N LEU A 161 47.28 -48.96 -45.96
CA LEU A 161 46.40 -49.88 -45.20
C LEU A 161 45.98 -49.42 -43.78
N ASP A 162 44.68 -49.13 -43.61
CA ASP A 162 43.78 -50.18 -43.11
C ASP A 162 42.31 -49.91 -43.48
N LEU A 163 41.63 -50.97 -43.93
CA LEU A 163 40.19 -51.02 -44.16
C LEU A 163 39.51 -51.30 -42.82
N THR A 164 38.48 -50.53 -42.46
CA THR A 164 37.21 -51.13 -42.02
C THR A 164 36.08 -50.09 -42.02
N THR A 165 35.11 -50.38 -42.88
CA THR A 165 33.69 -50.05 -42.83
C THR A 165 33.13 -50.18 -41.40
N ASP A 166 32.25 -49.26 -40.97
CA ASP A 166 30.89 -49.66 -40.54
C ASP A 166 29.99 -48.48 -40.14
N LEU A 167 28.93 -48.39 -40.94
CA LEU A 167 27.56 -47.93 -40.77
C LEU A 167 27.10 -47.37 -39.39
N HIS A 168 26.45 -46.20 -39.49
CA HIS A 168 25.57 -45.49 -38.54
C HIS A 168 24.59 -46.38 -37.72
N PRO A 169 24.13 -45.91 -36.53
CA PRO A 169 22.88 -45.15 -36.51
C PRO A 169 22.86 -43.90 -35.62
N ILE A 170 22.08 -42.95 -36.12
CA ILE A 170 21.65 -41.66 -35.57
C ILE A 170 21.04 -41.82 -34.16
N SER A 171 21.52 -41.02 -33.20
CA SER A 171 20.82 -40.77 -31.94
C SER A 171 20.60 -39.26 -31.78
N PRO A 172 19.35 -38.78 -31.64
CA PRO A 172 19.06 -37.35 -31.55
C PRO A 172 19.45 -36.79 -30.18
N LYS A 173 20.32 -35.79 -30.23
CA LYS A 173 20.79 -34.95 -29.12
C LYS A 173 19.57 -34.21 -28.50
N PRO A 174 19.43 -34.13 -27.17
CA PRO A 174 18.31 -33.43 -26.56
C PRO A 174 18.42 -31.92 -26.87
N GLU A 175 17.38 -31.38 -27.52
CA GLU A 175 17.19 -29.95 -27.73
C GLU A 175 17.18 -29.24 -26.37
N THR A 176 18.24 -28.50 -26.10
CA THR A 176 18.26 -27.48 -25.06
C THR A 176 17.22 -26.43 -25.46
N ARG A 177 16.01 -26.52 -24.92
CA ARG A 177 15.02 -25.43 -24.98
C ARG A 177 15.65 -24.19 -24.36
N VAL A 178 16.19 -23.34 -25.22
CA VAL A 178 16.51 -21.96 -24.87
C VAL A 178 15.18 -21.30 -24.55
N VAL A 179 14.90 -21.13 -23.26
CA VAL A 179 13.83 -20.25 -22.78
C VAL A 179 14.27 -18.83 -23.15
N VAL A 180 13.89 -18.40 -24.35
CA VAL A 180 14.07 -17.02 -24.79
C VAL A 180 13.13 -16.16 -23.95
N SER A 181 13.67 -15.49 -22.94
CA SER A 181 12.99 -14.39 -22.24
C SER A 181 12.51 -13.36 -23.26
N PRO A 182 11.28 -12.84 -23.14
CA PRO A 182 10.69 -11.97 -24.15
C PRO A 182 11.51 -10.67 -24.29
N LYS A 183 11.77 -10.30 -25.54
CA LYS A 183 12.50 -9.11 -25.98
C LYS A 183 11.77 -7.84 -25.47
N VAL A 184 12.18 -7.30 -24.32
CA VAL A 184 11.61 -6.07 -23.74
C VAL A 184 12.02 -4.89 -24.62
N THR A 185 11.11 -4.46 -25.49
CA THR A 185 11.29 -3.35 -26.45
C THR A 185 10.42 -2.14 -26.10
N GLY A 186 9.92 -2.08 -24.85
CA GLY A 186 9.10 -0.99 -24.33
C GLY A 186 9.79 -0.21 -23.21
N GLU A 187 9.26 0.98 -22.90
CA GLU A 187 9.71 1.80 -21.77
C GLU A 187 9.69 1.02 -20.43
N PRO A 188 10.64 1.27 -19.51
CA PRO A 188 10.67 0.60 -18.20
C PRO A 188 9.38 0.81 -17.43
N ARG A 189 8.70 -0.29 -17.08
CA ARG A 189 7.58 -0.29 -16.14
C ARG A 189 8.11 -0.59 -14.75
N LEU A 190 8.04 0.40 -13.86
CA LEU A 190 8.69 0.35 -12.55
C LEU A 190 7.69 0.16 -11.42
N LEU A 191 8.06 -0.66 -10.45
CA LEU A 191 7.47 -0.68 -9.11
C LEU A 191 8.22 0.30 -8.22
N ILE A 192 7.53 1.17 -7.50
CA ILE A 192 8.12 2.10 -6.55
C ILE A 192 7.54 1.79 -5.18
N ILE A 193 8.41 1.35 -4.28
CA ILE A 193 8.03 0.80 -2.97
C ILE A 193 8.68 1.65 -1.89
N GLY A 194 7.87 2.21 -1.01
CA GLY A 194 8.36 3.00 0.11
C GLY A 194 7.28 3.33 1.12
N ASP A 195 7.67 3.96 2.22
CA ASP A 195 6.81 4.13 3.39
C ASP A 195 6.28 5.57 3.55
N ARG A 196 6.77 6.52 2.74
CA ARG A 196 6.38 7.93 2.75
C ARG A 196 5.54 8.32 1.54
N LEU A 197 4.47 9.09 1.79
CA LEU A 197 3.57 9.52 0.73
C LEU A 197 4.15 10.68 -0.08
N LEU A 198 4.75 11.68 0.59
CA LEU A 198 5.29 12.88 -0.08
C LEU A 198 6.62 12.65 -0.80
N THR A 199 7.29 11.51 -0.58
CA THR A 199 8.53 11.17 -1.29
C THR A 199 8.32 10.01 -2.25
N ASP A 200 7.93 8.83 -1.77
CA ASP A 200 8.00 7.62 -2.62
C ASP A 200 6.78 7.50 -3.52
N ILE A 201 5.58 7.68 -2.96
CA ILE A 201 4.34 7.65 -3.74
C ILE A 201 4.28 8.85 -4.69
N LEU A 202 4.71 10.02 -4.22
CA LEU A 202 4.79 11.21 -5.07
C LEU A 202 5.87 11.08 -6.16
N LEU A 203 7.02 10.46 -5.88
CA LEU A 203 8.01 10.12 -6.89
C LEU A 203 7.37 9.27 -7.98
N ALA A 204 6.70 8.18 -7.61
CA ALA A 204 6.06 7.26 -8.54
C ALA A 204 5.03 7.94 -9.46
N THR A 205 4.17 8.80 -8.90
CA THR A 205 3.12 9.49 -9.66
C THR A 205 3.63 10.68 -10.47
N THR A 206 4.87 11.11 -10.25
CA THR A 206 5.52 12.19 -11.02
C THR A 206 6.57 11.67 -12.00
N LEU A 207 6.76 10.35 -12.09
CA LEU A 207 7.52 9.75 -13.17
C LEU A 207 6.87 10.06 -14.54
N PRO A 208 7.68 10.18 -15.61
CA PRO A 208 7.17 10.14 -16.97
C PRO A 208 6.27 8.92 -17.18
N SER A 209 5.15 9.06 -17.88
CA SER A 209 4.16 7.98 -18.06
C SER A 209 3.67 7.35 -16.74
N PRO A 210 3.05 8.12 -15.84
CA PRO A 210 2.74 7.68 -14.48
C PRO A 210 1.80 6.47 -14.42
N ASN A 211 0.98 6.23 -15.44
CA ASN A 211 0.07 5.07 -15.51
C ASN A 211 0.80 3.74 -15.76
N ASP A 212 2.07 3.79 -16.20
CA ASP A 212 2.88 2.60 -16.47
C ASP A 212 3.61 2.10 -15.22
N HIS A 213 3.68 2.93 -14.18
CA HIS A 213 4.35 2.69 -12.93
C HIS A 213 3.37 2.31 -11.82
N LEU A 214 3.83 1.50 -10.86
CA LEU A 214 3.01 1.10 -9.71
C LEU A 214 3.61 1.63 -8.41
N SER A 215 2.84 2.43 -7.69
CA SER A 215 3.20 2.94 -6.37
C SER A 215 2.68 2.02 -5.28
N ILE A 216 3.59 1.53 -4.44
CA ILE A 216 3.28 0.62 -3.32
C ILE A 216 3.71 1.30 -2.02
N TRP A 217 2.73 1.53 -1.14
CA TRP A 217 2.95 2.11 0.16
C TRP A 217 3.07 1.03 1.24
N THR A 218 4.22 0.99 1.93
CA THR A 218 4.44 0.16 3.12
C THR A 218 4.04 0.92 4.39
N THR A 219 3.21 0.33 5.24
CA THR A 219 2.72 1.00 6.45
C THR A 219 3.44 0.60 7.74
N HIS A 220 4.16 -0.51 7.74
CA HIS A 220 4.94 -0.93 8.89
C HIS A 220 6.18 -0.05 9.02
N LEU A 221 6.44 0.46 10.23
CA LEU A 221 7.65 1.21 10.54
C LEU A 221 8.47 0.43 11.56
N TRP A 222 9.73 0.19 11.24
CA TRP A 222 10.65 -0.50 12.13
C TRP A 222 11.10 0.39 13.29
N ARG A 223 11.12 1.72 13.08
CA ARG A 223 11.37 2.71 14.13
C ARG A 223 10.41 3.87 14.00
N THR A 224 10.12 4.50 15.14
CA THR A 224 9.36 5.75 15.16
C THR A 224 10.09 6.81 14.33
N PRO A 225 9.38 7.53 13.46
CA PRO A 225 9.94 8.54 12.59
C PRO A 225 10.34 9.78 13.39
N ASP A 226 11.39 10.47 12.97
CA ASP A 226 11.87 11.70 13.63
C ASP A 226 10.84 12.84 13.56
N LEU A 227 10.02 12.87 12.50
CA LEU A 227 9.00 13.90 12.26
C LEU A 227 7.60 13.27 12.13
N PRO A 228 6.97 12.83 13.24
CA PRO A 228 5.68 12.14 13.23
C PRO A 228 4.54 13.04 12.72
N ILE A 229 4.65 14.36 12.93
CA ILE A 229 3.66 15.35 12.47
C ILE A 229 3.53 15.33 10.96
N ILE A 230 4.64 15.25 10.22
CA ILE A 230 4.60 15.25 8.75
C ILE A 230 3.86 14.02 8.24
N ARG A 231 4.08 12.84 8.83
CA ARG A 231 3.32 11.63 8.48
C ARG A 231 1.85 11.73 8.84
N PHE A 232 1.52 12.36 9.96
CA PHE A 232 0.12 12.61 10.31
C PHE A 232 -0.55 13.48 9.25
N ILE A 233 0.12 14.53 8.79
CA ILE A 233 -0.37 15.40 7.70
C ILE A 233 -0.53 14.57 6.41
N GLU A 234 0.49 13.83 6.00
CA GLU A 234 0.46 12.94 4.82
C GLU A 234 -0.75 11.99 4.84
N GLN A 235 -0.94 11.28 5.96
CA GLN A 235 -2.04 10.33 6.11
C GLN A 235 -3.40 11.02 6.16
N SER A 236 -3.48 12.20 6.79
CA SER A 236 -4.72 12.98 6.83
C SER A 236 -5.13 13.46 5.44
N MET A 237 -4.16 13.91 4.63
CA MET A 237 -4.39 14.29 3.23
C MET A 237 -4.85 13.11 2.39
N LEU A 238 -4.20 11.95 2.51
CA LEU A 238 -4.62 10.74 1.82
C LEU A 238 -6.05 10.35 2.18
N ARG A 239 -6.39 10.37 3.48
CA ARG A 239 -7.75 10.10 3.95
C ARG A 239 -8.77 11.09 3.40
N LEU A 240 -8.42 12.38 3.36
CA LEU A 240 -9.28 13.42 2.81
C LEU A 240 -9.55 13.22 1.31
N VAL A 241 -8.52 12.85 0.55
CA VAL A 241 -8.64 12.57 -0.90
C VAL A 241 -9.49 11.35 -1.16
N LEU A 242 -9.22 10.24 -0.46
CA LEU A 242 -10.02 9.02 -0.57
C LEU A 242 -11.47 9.29 -0.17
N TRP A 243 -11.69 10.08 0.87
CA TRP A 243 -13.01 10.53 1.27
C TRP A 243 -13.69 11.31 0.14
N HIS A 244 -13.05 12.35 -0.38
CA HIS A 244 -13.61 13.16 -1.46
C HIS A 244 -13.92 12.34 -2.72
N ARG A 245 -13.11 11.31 -3.01
CA ARG A 245 -13.29 10.41 -4.17
C ARG A 245 -14.26 9.26 -3.93
N ASN A 246 -14.91 9.20 -2.75
CA ASN A 246 -15.71 8.05 -2.34
C ASN A 246 -14.97 6.70 -2.45
N GLN A 247 -13.69 6.68 -2.06
CA GLN A 247 -12.79 5.54 -2.13
C GLN A 247 -12.30 5.13 -0.73
N THR A 248 -11.88 3.88 -0.58
CA THR A 248 -11.25 3.33 0.64
C THR A 248 -10.27 2.21 0.30
N PHE A 249 -9.34 1.90 1.20
CA PHE A 249 -8.48 0.73 1.04
C PHE A 249 -9.18 -0.54 1.54
N ARG A 250 -9.32 -1.53 0.66
CA ARG A 250 -9.77 -2.89 0.99
C ARG A 250 -8.73 -3.88 0.46
N ASN A 251 -8.31 -4.83 1.28
CA ASN A 251 -7.26 -5.80 0.96
C ASN A 251 -5.99 -5.16 0.35
N GLY A 252 -5.64 -3.96 0.79
CA GLY A 252 -4.47 -3.23 0.31
C GLY A 252 -4.64 -2.53 -1.04
N VAL A 253 -5.85 -2.44 -1.60
CA VAL A 253 -6.11 -1.76 -2.87
C VAL A 253 -7.21 -0.72 -2.70
N VAL A 254 -7.15 0.35 -3.51
CA VAL A 254 -8.20 1.37 -3.56
C VAL A 254 -9.44 0.80 -4.26
N GLU A 255 -10.56 0.83 -3.56
CA GLU A 255 -11.88 0.45 -4.07
C GLU A 255 -12.90 1.56 -3.79
N GLU A 256 -13.98 1.59 -4.56
CA GLU A 256 -15.11 2.47 -4.25
C GLU A 256 -15.72 2.08 -2.90
N ARG A 257 -16.14 3.08 -2.13
CA ARG A 257 -16.83 2.86 -0.88
C ARG A 257 -18.21 2.30 -1.15
N ALA A 258 -18.58 1.28 -0.37
CA ALA A 258 -19.92 0.76 -0.41
C ALA A 258 -20.91 1.82 0.11
N ARG A 259 -22.13 1.83 -0.46
CA ARG A 259 -23.18 2.75 -0.03
C ARG A 259 -23.41 2.63 1.48
N GLY A 260 -23.19 3.72 2.22
CA GLY A 260 -23.35 3.77 3.68
C GLY A 260 -22.05 3.74 4.50
N GLU A 261 -20.87 3.59 3.87
CA GLU A 261 -19.58 3.64 4.58
C GLU A 261 -19.17 5.07 4.98
N THR A 262 -18.87 5.25 6.27
CA THR A 262 -18.51 6.55 6.87
C THR A 262 -17.01 6.82 6.89
N TRP A 263 -16.63 8.05 7.25
CA TRP A 263 -15.24 8.57 7.19
C TRP A 263 -14.25 7.81 8.08
N LEU A 264 -14.76 7.12 9.10
CA LEU A 264 -13.96 6.33 10.04
C LEU A 264 -13.71 4.86 9.58
N GLY A 265 -14.07 4.48 8.36
CA GLY A 265 -13.93 3.10 7.87
C GLY A 265 -15.13 2.23 8.27
N GLN A 266 -14.99 0.89 8.24
CA GLN A 266 -16.01 -0.10 8.62
C GLN A 266 -16.38 -0.04 10.13
N GLU A 267 -16.70 1.14 10.63
CA GLU A 267 -17.42 1.33 11.89
C GLU A 267 -18.88 1.02 11.59
N GLY A 268 -19.16 -0.26 11.33
CA GLY A 268 -20.50 -0.80 11.14
C GLY A 268 -21.45 -0.42 12.27
N TRP A 269 -20.94 -0.01 13.44
CA TRP A 269 -21.76 0.45 14.57
C TRP A 269 -22.46 1.79 14.33
N ILE A 270 -21.89 2.77 13.60
CA ILE A 270 -22.62 4.02 13.29
C ILE A 270 -23.73 3.73 12.28
N TRP A 271 -23.44 2.88 11.30
CA TRP A 271 -24.44 2.37 10.36
C TRP A 271 -25.50 1.54 11.09
N TRP A 272 -25.12 0.68 12.03
CA TRP A 272 -26.02 -0.14 12.84
C TRP A 272 -26.84 0.70 13.81
N MET A 273 -26.26 1.73 14.43
CA MET A 273 -26.94 2.72 15.27
C MET A 273 -27.94 3.53 14.44
N ARG A 274 -27.56 3.95 13.23
CA ARG A 274 -28.45 4.67 12.31
C ARG A 274 -29.57 3.77 11.80
N ARG A 275 -29.27 2.51 11.49
CA ARG A 275 -30.24 1.47 11.11
C ARG A 275 -31.18 1.12 12.27
N TRP A 276 -30.66 0.98 13.49
CA TRP A 276 -31.41 0.72 14.72
C TRP A 276 -32.30 1.91 15.07
N ALA A 277 -31.77 3.14 15.00
CA ALA A 277 -32.53 4.37 15.20
C ALA A 277 -33.62 4.53 14.13
N LEU A 278 -33.34 4.26 12.87
CA LEU A 278 -34.34 4.29 11.79
C LEU A 278 -35.41 3.21 11.96
N ALA A 279 -35.03 1.99 12.38
CA ALA A 279 -35.96 0.91 12.69
C ALA A 279 -36.86 1.21 13.89
N ILE A 280 -36.38 1.99 14.86
CA ILE A 280 -37.15 2.43 16.03
C ILE A 280 -38.04 3.63 15.72
N VAL A 281 -37.57 4.57 14.90
CA VAL A 281 -38.24 5.86 14.69
C VAL A 281 -39.27 5.84 13.57
N ARG A 282 -39.17 4.96 12.55
CA ARG A 282 -40.18 4.86 11.48
C ARG A 282 -40.35 3.42 10.98
N ARG A 283 -41.42 2.75 11.44
CA ARG A 283 -41.89 1.47 10.88
C ARG A 283 -42.43 1.71 9.46
N GLY A 284 -41.64 1.52 8.41
CA GLY A 284 -42.18 1.44 7.04
C GLY A 284 -41.27 1.87 5.88
N GLU A 285 -40.17 2.59 6.12
CA GLU A 285 -39.24 2.92 5.04
C GLU A 285 -38.23 1.79 4.78
N ARG A 286 -37.84 1.60 3.51
CA ARG A 286 -36.88 0.57 3.11
C ARG A 286 -35.52 0.84 3.75
N VAL A 287 -35.06 -0.14 4.52
CA VAL A 287 -33.72 -0.16 5.13
C VAL A 287 -32.66 -0.01 4.03
N PRO A 288 -31.62 0.83 4.22
CA PRO A 288 -30.52 0.92 3.27
C PRO A 288 -29.91 -0.48 3.07
N PRO A 289 -29.71 -0.95 1.83
CA PRO A 289 -29.16 -2.27 1.59
C PRO A 289 -27.80 -2.42 2.26
N GLU A 290 -27.51 -3.63 2.73
CA GLU A 290 -26.19 -3.99 3.26
C GLU A 290 -25.11 -3.66 2.23
N PRO A 291 -23.93 -3.15 2.65
CA PRO A 291 -22.84 -2.88 1.72
C PRO A 291 -22.49 -4.15 0.94
N VAL A 292 -22.83 -4.15 -0.35
CA VAL A 292 -22.55 -5.26 -1.26
C VAL A 292 -21.02 -5.36 -1.44
N ALA A 293 -20.49 -6.59 -1.37
CA ALA A 293 -19.09 -6.84 -1.68
C ALA A 293 -18.86 -6.51 -3.16
N LEU A 294 -17.96 -5.56 -3.42
CA LEU A 294 -17.56 -5.22 -4.78
C LEU A 294 -16.73 -6.38 -5.37
N PRO A 295 -16.77 -6.56 -6.70
CA PRO A 295 -15.92 -7.55 -7.38
C PRO A 295 -14.44 -7.30 -7.06
N ALA A 296 -13.68 -8.39 -6.94
CA ALA A 296 -12.28 -8.34 -6.53
C ALA A 296 -11.43 -7.53 -7.54
N ASN A 297 -10.76 -6.49 -7.04
CA ASN A 297 -9.88 -5.66 -7.85
C ASN A 297 -8.68 -6.49 -8.37
N PRO A 298 -8.34 -6.45 -9.67
CA PRO A 298 -7.20 -7.19 -10.23
C PRO A 298 -5.86 -6.87 -9.54
N LEU A 299 -5.68 -5.65 -9.00
CA LEU A 299 -4.49 -5.28 -8.24
C LEU A 299 -4.38 -6.01 -6.89
N ALA A 300 -5.48 -6.52 -6.34
CA ALA A 300 -5.48 -7.22 -5.05
C ALA A 300 -4.73 -8.56 -5.14
N LYS A 301 -4.62 -9.12 -6.36
CA LYS A 301 -3.80 -10.32 -6.63
C LYS A 301 -2.33 -10.12 -6.23
N PHE A 302 -1.83 -8.89 -6.26
CA PHE A 302 -0.45 -8.59 -5.92
C PHE A 302 -0.19 -8.49 -4.40
N VAL A 303 -1.24 -8.55 -3.56
CA VAL A 303 -1.17 -8.36 -2.11
C VAL A 303 -1.15 -9.68 -1.31
N LEU A 304 -1.23 -10.86 -1.95
CA LEU A 304 -0.78 -12.21 -1.49
C LEU A 304 -1.45 -13.36 -2.29
N PRO A 305 -0.76 -14.50 -2.53
CA PRO A 305 -1.36 -15.79 -2.90
C PRO A 305 -1.59 -16.76 -1.73
N VAL A 306 -1.12 -16.44 -0.51
CA VAL A 306 -1.31 -17.33 0.66
C VAL A 306 -2.61 -16.95 1.37
N PRO A 307 -3.55 -17.89 1.59
CA PRO A 307 -4.77 -17.61 2.32
C PRO A 307 -4.37 -17.17 3.74
N ILE A 308 -4.67 -15.92 4.06
CA ILE A 308 -4.81 -15.53 5.45
C ILE A 308 -6.07 -16.25 5.90
N ALA A 309 -5.92 -17.44 6.45
CA ALA A 309 -6.93 -17.97 7.34
C ALA A 309 -7.07 -16.94 8.46
N VAL A 310 -8.09 -16.08 8.35
CA VAL A 310 -8.58 -15.33 9.49
C VAL A 310 -9.26 -16.36 10.38
N ALA A 311 -8.46 -17.15 11.08
CA ALA A 311 -8.92 -17.82 12.27
C ALA A 311 -9.43 -16.70 13.18
N TRP A 312 -10.61 -16.91 13.77
CA TRP A 312 -11.32 -15.99 14.65
C TRP A 312 -12.26 -14.99 13.97
N ARG A 313 -13.36 -15.53 13.42
CA ARG A 313 -14.65 -14.87 13.58
C ARG A 313 -15.26 -15.36 14.90
N PRO A 314 -15.53 -14.49 15.90
CA PRO A 314 -16.37 -14.89 17.02
C PRO A 314 -17.76 -15.19 16.47
N THR A 315 -18.15 -16.45 16.48
CA THR A 315 -19.48 -16.89 16.00
C THR A 315 -20.56 -16.68 17.07
N THR A 316 -20.17 -16.27 18.28
CA THR A 316 -21.06 -16.10 19.43
C THR A 316 -21.01 -14.67 19.98
N TYR A 317 -22.16 -14.21 20.49
CA TYR A 317 -22.35 -12.86 21.04
C TYR A 317 -21.39 -12.56 22.22
N LEU A 318 -21.07 -13.57 23.03
CA LEU A 318 -20.08 -13.47 24.11
C LEU A 318 -18.64 -13.26 23.60
N GLY A 319 -18.28 -13.88 22.47
CA GLY A 319 -16.96 -13.73 21.86
C GLY A 319 -16.71 -12.30 21.39
N TRP A 320 -17.74 -11.64 20.87
CA TRP A 320 -17.70 -10.22 20.51
C TRP A 320 -17.57 -9.32 21.76
N ALA A 321 -18.33 -9.59 22.82
CA ALA A 321 -18.26 -8.81 24.05
C ALA A 321 -16.86 -8.88 24.71
N TRP A 322 -16.25 -10.06 24.75
CA TRP A 322 -14.89 -10.25 25.27
C TRP A 322 -13.83 -9.53 24.42
N TYR A 323 -13.95 -9.61 23.09
CA TYR A 323 -13.07 -8.93 22.15
C TYR A 323 -13.11 -7.40 22.29
N TYR A 324 -14.31 -6.81 22.40
CA TYR A 324 -14.47 -5.37 22.57
C TYR A 324 -14.04 -4.87 23.96
N SER A 325 -14.21 -5.70 25.01
CA SER A 325 -13.69 -5.39 26.36
C SER A 325 -12.16 -5.22 26.36
N LYS A 326 -11.43 -6.08 25.64
CA LYS A 326 -9.97 -5.98 25.48
C LYS A 326 -9.53 -4.73 24.72
N ILE A 327 -10.27 -4.31 23.70
CA ILE A 327 -10.01 -3.08 22.94
C ILE A 327 -10.27 -1.84 23.82
N PHE A 328 -11.34 -1.87 24.60
CA PHE A 328 -11.71 -0.80 25.53
C PHE A 328 -10.65 -0.60 26.63
N ALA A 329 -10.16 -1.70 27.22
CA ALA A 329 -9.09 -1.69 28.21
C ALA A 329 -7.76 -1.12 27.66
N LYS A 330 -7.48 -1.30 26.35
CA LYS A 330 -6.25 -0.83 25.72
C LYS A 330 -6.29 0.66 25.34
N SER A 331 -7.49 1.22 25.12
CA SER A 331 -7.70 2.63 24.78
C SER A 331 -7.85 3.55 26.00
N ALA A 332 -8.22 3.01 27.16
CA ALA A 332 -8.33 3.80 28.40
C ALA A 332 -6.99 4.36 28.92
N GLY A 333 -5.85 3.76 28.53
CA GLY A 333 -4.52 4.18 28.97
C GLY A 333 -3.89 5.36 28.20
N LYS A 334 -4.55 5.92 27.18
CA LYS A 334 -4.02 7.05 26.39
C LYS A 334 -5.11 8.10 26.23
N GLY A 335 -5.03 9.14 27.07
CA GLY A 335 -5.99 10.25 27.23
C GLY A 335 -6.70 10.69 25.95
N SER A 336 -7.85 10.08 25.69
CA SER A 336 -8.62 10.29 24.47
C SER A 336 -9.65 11.38 24.72
N TRP A 337 -9.53 12.50 23.99
CA TRP A 337 -10.48 13.62 23.97
C TRP A 337 -11.94 13.18 23.74
N VAL A 338 -12.13 12.00 23.16
CA VAL A 338 -13.44 11.35 22.98
C VAL A 338 -14.16 11.11 24.31
N VAL A 339 -13.44 10.79 25.39
CA VAL A 339 -14.03 10.57 26.72
C VAL A 339 -14.56 11.88 27.31
N LEU A 340 -13.85 12.99 27.15
CA LEU A 340 -14.29 14.32 27.60
C LEU A 340 -15.54 14.79 26.83
N VAL A 341 -15.58 14.56 25.53
CA VAL A 341 -16.75 14.89 24.70
C VAL A 341 -17.96 14.03 25.08
N TRP A 342 -17.75 12.73 25.36
CA TRP A 342 -18.82 11.83 25.79
C TRP A 342 -19.31 12.07 27.21
N THR A 343 -18.43 12.39 28.17
CA THR A 343 -18.86 12.81 29.51
C THR A 343 -19.61 14.14 29.44
N TRP A 344 -19.19 15.08 28.60
CA TRP A 344 -19.89 16.35 28.42
C TRP A 344 -21.28 16.19 27.76
N ILE A 345 -21.40 15.35 26.74
CA ILE A 345 -22.69 15.01 26.11
C ILE A 345 -23.60 14.23 27.09
N GLY A 346 -23.04 13.30 27.87
CA GLY A 346 -23.76 12.55 28.89
C GLY A 346 -24.31 13.43 30.01
N VAL A 347 -23.52 14.40 30.48
CA VAL A 347 -23.96 15.41 31.46
C VAL A 347 -25.10 16.28 30.90
N ARG A 348 -25.03 16.68 29.63
CA ARG A 348 -26.09 17.47 28.98
C ARG A 348 -27.40 16.67 28.79
N GLY A 349 -27.28 15.37 28.51
CA GLY A 349 -28.42 14.44 28.45
C GLY A 349 -29.07 14.15 29.81
N ALA A 350 -28.29 14.15 30.89
CA ALA A 350 -28.80 13.97 32.25
C ALA A 350 -29.57 15.21 32.75
N VAL A 351 -29.06 16.41 32.46
CA VAL A 351 -29.70 17.68 32.84
C VAL A 351 -31.06 17.86 32.16
N THR A 352 -31.17 17.49 30.88
CA THR A 352 -32.43 17.56 30.12
C THR A 352 -33.47 16.56 30.60
N LYS A 353 -33.06 15.33 30.99
CA LYS A 353 -33.96 14.33 31.58
C LYS A 353 -34.46 14.72 32.97
N SER A 354 -33.59 15.26 33.84
CA SER A 354 -34.00 15.78 35.15
C SER A 354 -34.99 16.94 35.04
N TRP A 355 -34.82 17.82 34.04
CA TRP A 355 -35.75 18.93 33.82
C TRP A 355 -37.13 18.44 33.35
N SER A 356 -37.18 17.43 32.47
CA SER A 356 -38.44 16.81 32.03
C SER A 356 -39.20 16.09 33.14
N LEU A 357 -38.47 15.46 34.09
CA LEU A 357 -39.05 14.83 35.28
C LEU A 357 -39.57 15.87 36.28
N GLY A 358 -38.86 16.98 36.45
CA GLY A 358 -39.30 18.11 37.28
C GLY A 358 -40.60 18.73 36.76
N VAL A 359 -40.71 18.95 35.44
CA VAL A 359 -41.92 19.51 34.81
C VAL A 359 -43.11 18.57 34.95
N ARG A 360 -42.93 17.26 34.78
CA ARG A 360 -43.99 16.26 35.01
C ARG A 360 -44.49 16.26 36.46
N LYS A 361 -43.59 16.34 37.43
CA LYS A 361 -43.95 16.34 38.86
C LYS A 361 -44.71 17.61 39.25
N ILE A 362 -44.36 18.76 38.64
CA ILE A 362 -45.10 20.02 38.82
C ILE A 362 -46.50 19.94 38.20
N GLN A 363 -46.64 19.31 37.03
CA GLN A 363 -47.95 19.10 36.39
C GLN A 363 -48.85 18.15 37.18
N GLU A 364 -48.31 17.06 37.74
CA GLU A 364 -49.07 16.14 38.59
C GLU A 364 -49.54 16.80 39.90
N VAL A 365 -48.71 17.63 40.52
CA VAL A 365 -49.09 18.37 41.74
C VAL A 365 -50.19 19.39 41.43
N ARG A 366 -50.14 20.06 40.27
CA ARG A 366 -51.21 20.96 39.83
C ARG A 366 -52.51 20.21 39.56
N ALA A 367 -52.46 19.08 38.85
CA ALA A 367 -53.63 18.25 38.57
C ALA A 367 -54.30 17.73 39.87
N ARG A 368 -53.51 17.31 40.86
CA ARG A 368 -54.04 16.88 42.17
C ARG A 368 -54.68 18.01 42.96
N ARG A 369 -54.19 19.25 42.83
CA ARG A 369 -54.84 20.42 43.43
C ARG A 369 -56.17 20.73 42.75
N THR A 370 -56.22 20.71 41.42
CA THR A 370 -57.47 20.92 40.66
C THR A 370 -58.53 19.87 40.99
N ILE A 371 -58.15 18.59 41.11
CA ILE A 371 -59.07 17.52 41.49
C ILE A 371 -59.58 17.70 42.93
N LYS A 372 -58.72 18.10 43.87
CA LYS A 372 -59.17 18.41 45.25
C LYS A 372 -60.11 19.62 45.31
N THR A 373 -59.92 20.63 44.47
CA THR A 373 -60.83 21.79 44.39
C THR A 373 -62.18 21.42 43.80
N ILE A 374 -62.24 20.48 42.85
CA ILE A 374 -63.48 19.98 42.25
C ILE A 374 -64.24 19.07 43.23
N VAL A 375 -63.53 18.23 44.00
CA VAL A 375 -64.14 17.34 45.01
C VAL A 375 -64.60 18.10 46.27
N ALA A 376 -64.04 19.29 46.52
CA ALA A 376 -64.41 20.14 47.66
C ALA A 376 -65.59 21.10 47.38
N GLN A 377 -66.23 21.06 46.20
CA GLN A 377 -67.48 21.78 45.99
C GLN A 377 -68.66 20.97 46.55
N PRO A 378 -69.37 21.44 47.59
CA PRO A 378 -70.56 20.78 48.08
C PRO A 378 -71.70 20.96 47.07
N ALA A 379 -72.52 19.91 46.97
CA ALA A 379 -73.75 19.89 46.20
C ALA A 379 -74.80 20.80 46.86
N GLU A 380 -74.78 22.09 46.53
CA GLU A 380 -75.90 23.02 46.78
C GLU A 380 -76.28 23.72 45.48
N ALA A 381 -77.06 23.02 44.65
CA ALA A 381 -77.92 23.61 43.63
C ALA A 381 -78.89 22.55 43.08
N ARG A 382 -79.76 22.00 43.95
CA ARG A 382 -81.04 21.39 43.56
C ARG A 382 -82.08 21.75 44.61
N SER A 383 -83.21 22.32 44.16
CA SER A 383 -84.33 22.93 44.90
C SER A 383 -83.90 24.16 45.73
N SER A 384 -84.45 25.36 45.54
CA SER A 384 -85.76 25.80 45.07
C SER A 384 -85.69 27.28 44.69
#